data_AF-A0A833GPB2-F1
#
_entry.id   AF-A0A833GPB2-F1
#
_cell.length_a   1.000
_cell.length_b   1.000
_cell.length_c   1.000
_cell.angle_alpha   90.00
_cell.angle_beta   90.00
_cell.angle_gamma   90.00
#
_symmetry.space_group_name_H-M   'P 1'
#
loop_
_entity.id
_entity.type
_entity.pdbx_description
1 polymer ?
#
loop_
_entity_poly.entity_id
_entity_poly.type
_entity_poly.pdbx_seq_one_letter_code
_entity_poly.pdbx_strand_id
1 'polypeptide(L)'
;GAPEQRLEFTYDAQSRRVAKRTLQLEAGQWEPVAHRLFVYDGWNLLAELDALSELKPVRLCTWGLDLSGTLQGAGGVGGLLFTREMTGTVGDQAVCFDGNGNVSALCDLATGQVTATYDYGPFGDLLTADGPAANANPFRFSTKYTDPETGLLYYGYRFYSPSTGRWLNRDPLGEASSSSLYAFLSGDPVRKIDVLGLYEEDGHYYTSYAMLAGNGYSVSDVEEIAYYSQVGDEDERLDAVPAGLGIVAMKSLQLNPVMWGYGALIKGQESHLRDIQETLHSLHGGDSSAIGARRKCLEEMLRNSVGDLANWEKGLLIHALGDAYSHVRSDSGRLNAYGAPVGHLFDSFSKNEPDVIANNPRSFIAYTAALNRALGGKMDGQALTKFQGHMIQRYQNQDAAITGAKNYIRANFGYRGNYSPEGGKNLGPYPALTNEQIRSFIEKVKNACCKGQ
;
A
#
# COMPACT_ATOMS: atom_id res chain seq x y z
N GLY A 1 -39.39 16.99 -10.70
CA GLY A 1 -38.38 16.26 -9.90
C GLY A 1 -37.21 15.94 -10.81
N ALA A 2 -36.03 15.68 -10.24
CA ALA A 2 -34.96 15.07 -11.02
C ALA A 2 -35.46 13.73 -11.63
N PRO A 3 -35.07 13.38 -12.86
CA PRO A 3 -35.45 12.09 -13.44
C PRO A 3 -34.97 10.95 -12.54
N GLU A 4 -35.83 9.97 -12.29
CA GLU A 4 -35.43 8.76 -11.59
C GLU A 4 -34.51 7.95 -12.51
N GLN A 5 -33.26 7.78 -12.08
CA GLN A 5 -32.23 7.06 -12.82
C GLN A 5 -31.78 5.83 -12.05
N ARG A 6 -31.47 4.76 -12.79
CA ARG A 6 -30.84 3.53 -12.29
C ARG A 6 -29.54 3.30 -13.03
N LEU A 7 -28.48 2.94 -12.29
CA LEU A 7 -27.21 2.53 -12.86
C LEU A 7 -27.00 1.04 -12.61
N GLU A 8 -26.59 0.32 -13.65
CA GLU A 8 -26.23 -1.09 -13.60
C GLU A 8 -24.78 -1.23 -14.07
N PHE A 9 -23.97 -1.97 -13.33
CA PHE A 9 -22.55 -2.16 -13.63
C PHE A 9 -22.23 -3.65 -13.82
N THR A 10 -21.34 -3.97 -14.76
CA THR A 10 -20.83 -5.33 -15.00
C THR A 10 -19.32 -5.32 -14.88
N TYR A 11 -18.76 -6.37 -14.27
CA TYR A 11 -17.33 -6.49 -13.99
C TYR A 11 -16.78 -7.80 -14.55
N ASP A 12 -15.50 -7.81 -14.90
CA ASP A 12 -14.78 -9.04 -15.24
C ASP A 12 -14.20 -9.76 -14.01
N ALA A 13 -13.48 -10.86 -14.24
CA ALA A 13 -12.87 -11.67 -13.17
C ALA A 13 -11.79 -10.93 -12.37
N GLN A 14 -11.23 -9.84 -12.90
CA GLN A 14 -10.29 -8.98 -12.19
C GLN A 14 -11.01 -7.84 -11.44
N SER A 15 -12.34 -7.83 -11.44
CA SER A 15 -13.19 -6.74 -10.91
C SER A 15 -13.07 -5.42 -11.67
N ARG A 16 -12.59 -5.44 -12.93
CA ARG A 16 -12.64 -4.26 -13.80
C ARG A 16 -14.04 -4.08 -14.36
N ARG A 17 -14.55 -2.85 -14.34
CA ARG A 17 -15.88 -2.52 -14.86
C ARG A 17 -15.89 -2.61 -16.38
N VAL A 18 -16.47 -3.67 -16.93
CA VAL A 18 -16.57 -3.88 -18.39
C VAL A 18 -17.84 -3.31 -19.01
N ALA A 19 -18.88 -3.03 -18.22
CA ALA A 19 -20.07 -2.34 -18.71
C ALA A 19 -20.74 -1.43 -17.66
N LYS A 20 -21.40 -0.39 -18.13
CA LYS A 20 -22.30 0.49 -17.37
C LYS A 20 -23.56 0.75 -18.18
N ARG A 21 -24.72 0.54 -17.57
CA ARG A 21 -26.03 0.84 -18.15
C ARG A 21 -26.72 1.90 -17.31
N THR A 22 -27.11 3.01 -17.94
CA THR A 22 -27.89 4.08 -17.33
C THR A 22 -29.32 3.94 -17.86
N LEU A 23 -30.27 3.75 -16.95
CA LEU A 23 -31.69 3.63 -17.26
C LEU A 23 -32.46 4.81 -16.65
N GLN A 24 -33.51 5.23 -17.34
CA GLN A 24 -34.42 6.27 -16.88
C GLN A 24 -35.83 5.70 -16.78
N LEU A 25 -36.57 6.10 -15.74
CA LEU A 25 -37.96 5.69 -15.59
C LEU A 25 -38.85 6.49 -16.55
N GLU A 26 -39.40 5.84 -17.56
CA GLU A 26 -40.34 6.40 -18.52
C GLU A 26 -41.65 5.60 -18.52
N ALA A 27 -42.78 6.26 -18.29
CA ALA A 27 -44.10 5.63 -18.24
C ALA A 27 -44.19 4.36 -17.35
N GLY A 28 -43.41 4.30 -16.27
CA GLY A 28 -43.36 3.17 -15.34
C GLY A 28 -42.45 2.01 -15.76
N GLN A 29 -41.68 2.16 -16.85
CA GLN A 29 -40.69 1.19 -17.31
C GLN A 29 -39.28 1.79 -17.28
N TRP A 30 -38.27 0.97 -17.00
CA TRP A 30 -36.87 1.38 -16.99
C TRP A 30 -36.28 1.23 -18.39
N GLU A 31 -36.09 2.35 -19.08
CA GLU A 31 -35.57 2.38 -20.44
C GLU A 31 -34.08 2.75 -20.44
N PRO A 32 -33.22 2.04 -21.20
CA PRO A 32 -31.80 2.35 -21.26
C PRO A 32 -31.58 3.64 -22.06
N VAL A 33 -31.01 4.65 -21.40
CA VAL A 33 -30.61 5.92 -22.04
C VAL A 33 -29.12 5.93 -22.39
N ALA A 34 -28.32 5.07 -21.78
CA ALA A 34 -26.95 4.80 -22.19
C ALA A 34 -26.53 3.37 -21.84
N HIS A 35 -25.74 2.75 -22.71
CA HIS A 35 -25.08 1.48 -22.43
C HIS A 35 -23.63 1.57 -22.91
N ARG A 36 -22.70 1.61 -21.97
CA ARG A 36 -21.27 1.80 -22.22
C ARG A 36 -20.52 0.51 -21.95
N LEU A 37 -19.67 0.11 -22.88
CA LEU A 37 -18.69 -0.96 -22.68
C LEU A 37 -17.30 -0.35 -22.55
N PHE A 38 -16.49 -0.93 -21.67
CA PHE A 38 -15.16 -0.44 -21.34
C PHE A 38 -14.12 -1.47 -21.75
N VAL A 39 -13.12 -1.04 -22.53
CA VAL A 39 -12.04 -1.87 -23.03
C VAL A 39 -10.74 -1.44 -22.36
N TYR A 40 -9.98 -2.38 -21.81
CA TYR A 40 -8.79 -2.10 -21.00
C TYR A 40 -7.52 -2.74 -21.58
N ASP A 41 -6.38 -2.11 -21.28
CA ASP A 41 -5.06 -2.73 -21.27
C ASP A 41 -4.50 -2.66 -19.83
N GLY A 42 -4.36 -3.81 -19.18
CA GLY A 42 -4.18 -3.86 -17.73
C GLY A 42 -5.33 -3.16 -17.01
N TRP A 43 -5.02 -2.11 -16.24
CA TRP A 43 -5.99 -1.26 -15.55
C TRP A 43 -6.33 0.05 -16.27
N ASN A 44 -5.64 0.32 -17.39
CA ASN A 44 -5.83 1.54 -18.17
C ASN A 44 -6.98 1.37 -19.17
N LEU A 45 -7.97 2.28 -19.11
CA LEU A 45 -9.09 2.27 -20.05
C LEU A 45 -8.61 2.71 -21.43
N LEU A 46 -8.67 1.84 -22.44
CA LEU A 46 -8.33 2.20 -23.83
C LEU A 46 -9.50 2.84 -24.57
N ALA A 47 -10.72 2.32 -24.37
CA ALA A 47 -11.89 2.77 -25.10
C ALA A 47 -13.18 2.63 -24.30
N GLU A 48 -14.07 3.59 -24.48
CA GLU A 48 -15.49 3.47 -24.13
C GLU A 48 -16.30 3.34 -25.42
N LEU A 49 -17.15 2.33 -25.49
CA LEU A 49 -17.98 2.02 -26.67
C LEU A 49 -19.46 2.15 -26.33
N ASP A 50 -20.27 2.59 -27.30
CA ASP A 50 -21.72 2.67 -27.17
C ASP A 50 -22.40 1.38 -27.64
N ALA A 51 -22.87 0.57 -26.69
CA ALA A 51 -23.61 -0.66 -26.98
C ALA A 51 -25.03 -0.42 -27.51
N LEU A 52 -25.59 0.79 -27.37
CA LEU A 52 -26.85 1.16 -28.03
C LEU A 52 -26.62 1.66 -29.46
N SER A 53 -25.37 1.96 -29.84
CA SER A 53 -25.00 2.49 -31.17
C SER A 53 -23.94 1.63 -31.86
N GLU A 54 -24.23 0.34 -32.03
CA GLU A 54 -23.40 -0.61 -32.80
C GLU A 54 -21.92 -0.65 -32.37
N LEU A 55 -21.64 -0.46 -31.07
CA LEU A 55 -20.28 -0.46 -30.50
C LEU A 55 -19.37 0.64 -31.05
N LYS A 56 -19.94 1.75 -31.53
CA LYS A 56 -19.16 2.92 -31.94
C LYS A 56 -18.37 3.46 -30.75
N PRO A 57 -17.09 3.84 -30.94
CA PRO A 57 -16.31 4.43 -29.87
C PRO A 57 -16.92 5.78 -29.49
N VAL A 58 -17.07 5.99 -28.18
CA VAL A 58 -17.46 7.25 -27.55
C VAL A 58 -16.20 8.00 -27.14
N ARG A 59 -15.23 7.28 -26.58
CA ARG A 59 -13.94 7.82 -26.14
C ARG A 59 -12.81 6.87 -26.43
N LEU A 60 -11.67 7.42 -26.83
CA LEU A 60 -10.40 6.72 -26.90
C LEU A 60 -9.40 7.40 -25.98
N CYS A 61 -8.59 6.60 -25.30
CA CYS A 61 -7.59 7.08 -24.36
C CYS A 61 -6.22 6.51 -24.71
N THR A 62 -5.19 7.35 -24.60
CA THR A 62 -3.79 6.95 -24.76
C THR A 62 -3.06 7.16 -23.45
N TRP A 63 -2.38 6.11 -22.99
CA TRP A 63 -1.68 6.11 -21.72
C TRP A 63 -0.17 6.03 -21.92
N GLY A 64 0.55 6.68 -21.01
CA GLY A 64 2.00 6.66 -20.88
C GLY A 64 2.40 6.20 -19.49
N LEU A 65 3.62 6.56 -19.09
CA LEU A 65 4.09 6.25 -17.75
C LEU A 65 3.28 7.06 -16.73
N ASP A 66 2.72 6.36 -15.75
CA ASP A 66 2.02 6.96 -14.62
C ASP A 66 3.04 7.47 -13.58
N LEU A 67 2.57 7.97 -12.44
CA LEU A 67 3.44 8.53 -11.40
C LEU A 67 4.50 7.55 -10.86
N SER A 68 4.34 6.24 -11.05
CA SER A 68 5.36 5.26 -10.72
C SER A 68 6.54 5.25 -11.70
N GLY A 69 6.39 5.87 -12.88
CA GLY A 69 7.33 5.75 -14.00
C GLY A 69 7.17 4.46 -14.80
N THR A 70 6.06 3.73 -14.62
CA THR A 70 5.67 2.55 -15.42
C THR A 70 4.26 2.72 -15.98
N LEU A 71 3.79 1.83 -16.85
CA LEU A 71 2.44 1.94 -17.42
C LEU A 71 1.30 1.65 -16.42
N GLN A 72 1.58 0.95 -15.30
CA GLN A 72 0.54 0.40 -14.43
C GLN A 72 0.84 0.53 -12.92
N GLY A 73 2.05 0.93 -12.53
CA GLY A 73 2.52 0.86 -11.14
C GLY A 73 1.79 1.82 -10.19
N ALA A 74 1.18 2.90 -10.70
CA ALA A 74 0.26 3.76 -9.97
C ALA A 74 -1.19 3.59 -10.46
N GLY A 75 -1.52 2.50 -11.16
CA GLY A 75 -2.85 2.22 -11.70
C GLY A 75 -3.33 3.31 -12.66
N GLY A 76 -2.39 3.88 -13.43
CA GLY A 76 -2.66 4.94 -14.39
C GLY A 76 -2.71 6.35 -13.80
N VAL A 77 -2.59 6.55 -12.48
CA VAL A 77 -2.63 7.90 -11.88
C VAL A 77 -1.51 8.77 -12.46
N GLY A 78 -1.86 9.88 -13.12
CA GLY A 78 -0.92 10.75 -13.81
C GLY A 78 -0.37 10.22 -15.14
N GLY A 79 -0.89 9.09 -15.63
CA GLY A 79 -0.41 8.41 -16.84
C GLY A 79 -1.27 8.62 -18.09
N LEU A 80 -2.44 9.25 -17.99
CA LEU A 80 -3.31 9.50 -19.15
C LEU A 80 -2.72 10.63 -20.00
N LEU A 81 -2.27 10.35 -21.23
CA LEU A 81 -1.64 11.36 -22.08
C LEU A 81 -2.67 12.12 -22.91
N PHE A 82 -3.57 11.38 -23.56
CA PHE A 82 -4.51 11.94 -24.52
C PHE A 82 -5.89 11.31 -24.36
N THR A 83 -6.93 12.13 -24.52
CA THR A 83 -8.32 11.68 -24.67
C THR A 83 -8.89 12.21 -25.98
N ARG A 84 -9.60 11.35 -26.71
CA ARG A 84 -10.35 11.73 -27.90
C ARG A 84 -11.81 11.39 -27.65
N GLU A 85 -12.63 12.42 -27.55
CA GLU A 85 -14.08 12.29 -27.58
C GLU A 85 -14.52 12.11 -29.03
N MET A 86 -15.18 11.01 -29.33
CA MET A 86 -15.72 10.73 -30.66
C MET A 86 -17.13 11.31 -30.84
N THR A 87 -17.75 11.71 -29.72
CA THR A 87 -19.08 12.31 -29.68
C THR A 87 -18.99 13.74 -29.14
N GLY A 88 -19.46 14.73 -29.90
CA GLY A 88 -19.48 16.13 -29.50
C GLY A 88 -18.65 17.04 -30.41
N THR A 89 -18.34 18.24 -29.93
CA THR A 89 -17.61 19.29 -30.67
C THR A 89 -16.20 19.54 -30.14
N VAL A 90 -15.79 18.80 -29.11
CA VAL A 90 -14.47 18.93 -28.48
C VAL A 90 -13.46 18.08 -29.27
N GLY A 91 -12.33 18.68 -29.65
CA GLY A 91 -11.26 17.99 -30.37
C GLY A 91 -10.47 17.02 -29.50
N ASP A 92 -9.33 16.56 -30.00
CA ASP A 92 -8.42 15.72 -29.22
C ASP A 92 -7.79 16.54 -28.10
N GLN A 93 -7.73 15.98 -26.90
CA GLN A 93 -7.24 16.69 -25.71
C GLN A 93 -5.96 16.04 -25.19
N ALA A 94 -4.95 16.86 -24.92
CA ALA A 94 -3.83 16.52 -24.06
C ALA A 94 -4.21 16.76 -22.60
N VAL A 95 -3.87 15.81 -21.74
CA VAL A 95 -4.22 15.85 -20.32
C VAL A 95 -3.04 16.41 -19.53
N CYS A 96 -3.32 17.37 -18.65
CA CYS A 96 -2.35 18.00 -17.78
C CYS A 96 -2.65 17.66 -16.32
N PHE A 97 -1.59 17.48 -15.53
CA PHE A 97 -1.70 17.02 -14.14
C PHE A 97 -1.10 18.00 -13.14
N ASP A 98 -1.63 17.97 -11.91
CA ASP A 98 -0.91 18.50 -10.76
C ASP A 98 0.18 17.51 -10.27
N GLY A 99 0.88 17.89 -9.19
CA GLY A 99 1.96 17.06 -8.62
C GLY A 99 1.50 15.73 -8.02
N ASN A 100 0.20 15.50 -7.83
CA ASN A 100 -0.38 14.27 -7.30
C ASN A 100 -1.08 13.44 -8.39
N GLY A 101 -0.96 13.81 -9.66
CA GLY A 101 -1.59 13.11 -10.77
C GLY A 101 -3.10 13.32 -10.85
N ASN A 102 -3.63 14.39 -10.27
CA ASN A 102 -5.00 14.84 -10.55
C ASN A 102 -5.01 15.58 -11.89
N VAL A 103 -6.04 15.36 -12.70
CA VAL A 103 -6.19 16.12 -13.96
C VAL A 103 -6.49 17.58 -13.63
N SER A 104 -5.54 18.48 -13.82
CA SER A 104 -5.71 19.91 -13.51
C SER A 104 -6.21 20.70 -14.72
N ALA A 105 -5.90 20.25 -15.94
CA ALA A 105 -6.34 20.92 -17.17
C ALA A 105 -6.39 19.97 -18.37
N LEU A 106 -7.13 20.39 -19.40
CA LEU A 106 -7.09 19.81 -20.74
C LEU A 106 -6.67 20.88 -21.74
N CYS A 107 -5.85 20.49 -22.71
CA CYS A 107 -5.41 21.33 -23.81
C CYS A 107 -5.79 20.70 -25.14
N ASP A 108 -6.40 21.48 -26.04
CA ASP A 108 -6.69 21.02 -27.38
C ASP A 108 -5.39 20.74 -28.14
N LEU A 109 -5.23 19.52 -28.67
CA LEU A 109 -4.00 19.07 -29.32
C LEU A 109 -3.71 19.81 -30.62
N ALA A 110 -4.74 20.30 -31.32
CA ALA A 110 -4.56 20.99 -32.59
C ALA A 110 -4.13 22.44 -32.41
N THR A 111 -4.61 23.10 -31.35
CA THR A 111 -4.43 24.54 -31.13
C THR A 111 -3.56 24.89 -29.93
N GLY A 112 -3.33 23.95 -29.01
CA GLY A 112 -2.65 24.17 -27.74
C GLY A 112 -3.44 24.99 -26.72
N GLN A 113 -4.70 25.31 -27.00
CA GLN A 113 -5.54 26.12 -26.11
C GLN A 113 -6.05 25.29 -24.93
N VAL A 114 -6.11 25.88 -23.75
CA VAL A 114 -6.74 25.25 -22.57
C VAL A 114 -8.25 25.20 -22.80
N THR A 115 -8.82 23.99 -22.75
CA THR A 115 -10.24 23.71 -22.99
C THR A 115 -10.97 23.24 -21.73
N ALA A 116 -10.23 22.86 -20.69
CA ALA A 116 -10.77 22.61 -19.37
C ALA A 116 -9.75 22.95 -18.29
N THR A 117 -10.22 23.42 -17.13
CA THR A 117 -9.46 23.51 -15.87
C THR A 117 -10.29 22.95 -14.72
N TYR A 118 -9.62 22.31 -13.77
CA TYR A 118 -10.26 21.68 -12.62
C TYR A 118 -9.52 22.02 -11.33
N ASP A 119 -10.25 22.45 -10.30
CA ASP A 119 -9.74 22.56 -8.94
C ASP A 119 -10.44 21.57 -8.03
N TYR A 120 -9.68 20.98 -7.11
CA TYR A 120 -10.17 19.99 -6.16
C TYR A 120 -9.95 20.43 -4.72
N GLY A 121 -10.89 20.07 -3.85
CA GLY A 121 -10.67 20.02 -2.42
C GLY A 121 -9.68 18.91 -2.06
N PRO A 122 -9.16 18.89 -0.82
CA PRO A 122 -8.14 17.91 -0.41
C PRO A 122 -8.56 16.45 -0.65
N PHE A 123 -9.85 16.15 -0.47
CA PHE A 123 -10.43 14.81 -0.65
C PHE A 123 -11.00 14.59 -2.07
N GLY A 124 -10.63 15.43 -3.04
CA GLY A 124 -11.04 15.25 -4.44
C GLY A 124 -12.41 15.82 -4.78
N ASP A 125 -13.05 16.54 -3.87
CA ASP A 125 -14.27 17.30 -4.16
C ASP A 125 -14.00 18.30 -5.27
N LEU A 126 -14.75 18.22 -6.37
CA LEU A 126 -14.60 19.13 -7.49
C LEU A 126 -15.12 20.53 -7.09
N LEU A 127 -14.22 21.49 -6.91
CA LEU A 127 -14.55 22.87 -6.53
C LEU A 127 -14.92 23.70 -7.76
N THR A 128 -14.15 23.54 -8.85
CA THR A 128 -14.35 24.23 -10.12
C THR A 128 -14.12 23.27 -11.29
N ALA A 129 -14.87 23.49 -12.36
CA ALA A 129 -14.71 22.78 -13.63
C ALA A 129 -15.14 23.71 -14.76
N ASP A 130 -14.16 24.37 -15.36
CA ASP A 130 -14.40 25.46 -16.31
C ASP A 130 -13.89 25.07 -17.70
N GLY A 131 -14.65 25.45 -18.73
CA GLY A 131 -14.27 25.29 -20.13
C GLY A 131 -15.12 24.29 -20.93
N PRO A 132 -15.07 24.35 -22.27
CA PRO A 132 -15.93 23.55 -23.15
C PRO A 132 -15.70 22.03 -23.05
N ALA A 133 -14.50 21.60 -22.67
CA ALA A 133 -14.18 20.18 -22.51
C ALA A 133 -14.44 19.65 -21.09
N ALA A 134 -14.72 20.52 -20.12
CA ALA A 134 -14.69 20.19 -18.70
C ALA A 134 -15.66 19.06 -18.32
N ASN A 135 -16.89 19.12 -18.82
CA ASN A 135 -17.94 18.13 -18.53
C ASN A 135 -17.84 16.86 -19.38
N ALA A 136 -17.15 16.92 -20.53
CA ALA A 136 -17.00 15.76 -21.40
C ALA A 136 -16.00 14.74 -20.82
N ASN A 137 -14.96 15.23 -20.15
CA ASN A 137 -13.91 14.38 -19.59
C ASN A 137 -14.30 13.76 -18.23
N PRO A 138 -14.31 12.41 -18.12
CA PRO A 138 -14.62 11.71 -16.89
C PRO A 138 -13.39 11.52 -15.99
N PHE A 139 -12.16 11.65 -16.51
CA PHE A 139 -10.94 11.43 -15.73
C PHE A 139 -10.58 12.71 -14.97
N ARG A 140 -10.63 12.66 -13.64
CA ARG A 140 -10.50 13.86 -12.79
C ARG A 140 -9.49 13.65 -11.68
N PHE A 141 -9.93 13.72 -10.43
CA PHE A 141 -9.10 13.46 -9.25
C PHE A 141 -8.50 12.04 -9.29
N SER A 142 -7.21 11.95 -8.98
CA SER A 142 -6.34 10.76 -9.12
C SER A 142 -6.35 10.13 -10.52
N THR A 143 -6.68 10.89 -11.57
CA THR A 143 -6.91 10.34 -12.93
C THR A 143 -7.94 9.19 -12.93
N LYS A 144 -8.84 9.14 -11.95
CA LYS A 144 -9.86 8.09 -11.87
C LYS A 144 -11.14 8.51 -12.56
N TYR A 145 -11.86 7.52 -13.06
CA TYR A 145 -13.09 7.73 -13.82
C TYR A 145 -14.20 8.18 -12.87
N THR A 146 -14.72 9.39 -13.07
CA THR A 146 -15.86 9.94 -12.33
C THR A 146 -17.16 9.61 -13.06
N ASP A 147 -18.11 8.99 -12.37
CA ASP A 147 -19.47 8.81 -12.87
C ASP A 147 -20.28 10.10 -12.62
N PRO A 148 -20.64 10.87 -13.67
CA PRO A 148 -21.30 12.16 -13.49
C PRO A 148 -22.69 12.05 -12.85
N GLU A 149 -23.37 10.91 -12.98
CA GLU A 149 -24.69 10.67 -12.42
C GLU A 149 -24.68 10.55 -10.89
N THR A 150 -23.56 10.14 -10.30
CA THR A 150 -23.42 9.93 -8.85
C THR A 150 -22.37 10.81 -8.20
N GLY A 151 -21.44 11.37 -8.98
CA GLY A 151 -20.25 12.05 -8.48
C GLY A 151 -19.20 11.12 -7.88
N LEU A 152 -19.38 9.80 -7.99
CA LEU A 152 -18.47 8.80 -7.45
C LEU A 152 -17.30 8.55 -8.39
N LEU A 153 -16.14 8.25 -7.81
CA LEU A 153 -14.94 7.89 -8.55
C LEU A 153 -14.76 6.38 -8.52
N TYR A 154 -14.58 5.79 -9.70
CA TYR A 154 -14.28 4.38 -9.88
C TYR A 154 -12.76 4.15 -9.84
N TYR A 155 -12.28 3.49 -8.77
CA TYR A 155 -10.85 3.19 -8.58
C TYR A 155 -10.46 1.78 -9.05
N GLY A 156 -11.41 0.94 -9.45
CA GLY A 156 -11.18 -0.47 -9.75
C GLY A 156 -11.98 -1.36 -8.80
N TYR A 157 -11.46 -1.60 -7.60
CA TYR A 157 -12.12 -2.45 -6.61
C TYR A 157 -13.21 -1.75 -5.79
N ARG A 158 -13.15 -0.41 -5.71
CA ARG A 158 -14.07 0.39 -4.89
C ARG A 158 -14.54 1.65 -5.59
N PHE A 159 -15.69 2.13 -5.13
CA PHE A 159 -16.18 3.47 -5.45
C PHE A 159 -15.86 4.41 -4.30
N TYR A 160 -15.20 5.50 -4.65
CA TYR A 160 -14.85 6.58 -3.74
C TYR A 160 -15.89 7.70 -3.83
N SER A 161 -16.27 8.25 -2.68
CA SER A 161 -17.14 9.42 -2.55
C SER A 161 -16.33 10.62 -2.10
N PRO A 162 -15.93 11.54 -3.01
CA PRO A 162 -15.19 12.73 -2.64
C PRO A 162 -15.92 13.58 -1.60
N SER A 163 -17.25 13.72 -1.74
CA SER A 163 -18.11 14.55 -0.89
C SER A 163 -18.13 14.14 0.58
N THR A 164 -17.73 12.90 0.88
CA THR A 164 -17.64 12.38 2.24
C THR A 164 -16.22 11.99 2.62
N GLY A 165 -15.25 12.10 1.69
CA GLY A 165 -13.88 11.68 1.90
C GLY A 165 -13.72 10.18 2.18
N ARG A 166 -14.63 9.32 1.68
CA ARG A 166 -14.73 7.92 2.09
C ARG A 166 -15.05 6.96 0.95
N TRP A 167 -14.66 5.70 1.14
CA TRP A 167 -15.12 4.59 0.32
C TRP A 167 -16.59 4.27 0.60
N LEU A 168 -17.34 3.83 -0.41
CA LEU A 168 -18.73 3.41 -0.23
C LEU A 168 -18.88 2.02 0.41
N ASN A 169 -17.94 1.13 0.13
CA ASN A 169 -17.92 -0.23 0.64
C ASN A 169 -16.70 -0.48 1.52
N ARG A 170 -16.82 -1.46 2.43
CA ARG A 170 -15.69 -1.94 3.23
C ARG A 170 -14.56 -2.36 2.29
N ASP A 171 -13.34 -2.09 2.72
CA ASP A 171 -12.14 -2.58 2.05
C ASP A 171 -12.23 -4.10 1.81
N PRO A 172 -12.08 -4.59 0.57
CA PRO A 172 -12.04 -6.02 0.27
C PRO A 172 -10.93 -6.78 1.01
N LEU A 173 -9.86 -6.09 1.41
CA LEU A 173 -8.79 -6.68 2.21
C LEU A 173 -9.19 -6.84 3.69
N GLY A 174 -10.30 -6.20 4.10
CA GLY A 174 -10.78 -6.20 5.48
C GLY A 174 -9.85 -5.42 6.40
N GLU A 175 -9.83 -5.82 7.67
CA GLU A 175 -9.05 -5.18 8.73
C GLU A 175 -7.53 -5.20 8.49
N ALA A 176 -7.07 -6.01 7.52
CA ALA A 176 -5.70 -6.02 7.02
C ALA A 176 -5.31 -4.74 6.24
N SER A 177 -6.28 -3.94 5.77
CA SER A 177 -5.99 -2.66 5.08
C SER A 177 -5.85 -1.48 6.05
N SER A 178 -6.71 -1.42 7.07
CA SER A 178 -6.68 -0.41 8.12
C SER A 178 -7.77 -0.71 9.16
N SER A 179 -7.66 -0.10 10.33
CA SER A 179 -8.73 -0.11 11.34
C SER A 179 -9.99 0.65 10.90
N SER A 180 -9.94 1.38 9.78
CA SER A 180 -11.07 2.11 9.21
C SER A 180 -11.31 1.68 7.77
N LEU A 181 -12.12 0.64 7.61
CA LEU A 181 -12.43 -0.02 6.33
C LEU A 181 -13.09 0.88 5.26
N TYR A 182 -13.40 2.11 5.62
CA TYR A 182 -14.02 3.13 4.76
C TYR A 182 -13.15 4.38 4.60
N ALA A 183 -12.05 4.49 5.34
CA ALA A 183 -11.18 5.65 5.27
C ALA A 183 -10.45 5.69 3.92
N PHE A 184 -10.48 6.85 3.29
CA PHE A 184 -9.68 7.11 2.11
C PHE A 184 -8.31 7.63 2.55
N LEU A 185 -7.25 6.91 2.20
CA LEU A 185 -5.86 7.32 2.41
C LEU A 185 -5.52 7.74 3.84
N SER A 186 -6.14 7.07 4.83
CA SER A 186 -6.02 7.40 6.26
C SER A 186 -6.27 8.87 6.61
N GLY A 187 -7.00 9.60 5.76
CA GLY A 187 -7.27 11.03 5.93
C GLY A 187 -6.20 11.98 5.37
N ASP A 188 -5.19 11.50 4.63
CA ASP A 188 -4.15 12.34 4.01
C ASP A 188 -4.04 12.20 2.47
N PRO A 189 -5.13 12.48 1.74
CA PRO A 189 -5.19 12.34 0.26
C PRO A 189 -4.31 13.32 -0.53
N VAL A 190 -3.71 14.31 0.14
CA VAL A 190 -2.79 15.27 -0.48
C VAL A 190 -1.37 14.69 -0.60
N ARG A 191 -1.03 13.65 0.18
CA ARG A 191 0.31 13.04 0.20
C ARG A 191 0.35 11.60 -0.24
N LYS A 192 -0.74 10.87 -0.02
CA LYS A 192 -0.85 9.46 -0.37
C LYS A 192 -1.61 9.30 -1.69
N ILE A 193 -1.40 8.16 -2.37
CA ILE A 193 -2.10 7.81 -3.60
C ILE A 193 -2.65 6.40 -3.42
N ASP A 194 -3.94 6.21 -3.72
CA ASP A 194 -4.54 4.87 -3.73
C ASP A 194 -4.64 4.40 -5.18
N VAL A 195 -3.82 3.43 -5.53
CA VAL A 195 -3.61 2.98 -6.91
C VAL A 195 -4.84 2.26 -7.48
N LEU A 196 -5.49 1.37 -6.71
CA LEU A 196 -6.65 0.55 -7.16
C LEU A 196 -7.82 0.51 -6.17
N GLY A 197 -7.77 1.32 -5.12
CA GLY A 197 -8.61 1.20 -3.94
C GLY A 197 -8.09 0.15 -2.95
N LEU A 198 -6.77 -0.04 -2.84
CA LEU A 198 -6.07 -1.04 -2.01
C LEU A 198 -4.85 -0.39 -1.29
N TYR A 199 -4.40 -0.99 -0.18
CA TYR A 199 -3.35 -0.47 0.73
C TYR A 199 -1.94 -0.31 0.11
N GLU A 200 -1.08 0.56 0.69
CA GLU A 200 0.30 0.90 0.28
C GLU A 200 1.26 -0.31 0.35
N GLU A 201 2.13 -0.50 -0.66
CA GLU A 201 3.11 -1.62 -0.70
C GLU A 201 4.21 -1.41 0.35
N ASP A 202 4.64 -2.49 1.01
CA ASP A 202 5.63 -2.45 2.09
C ASP A 202 7.08 -2.60 1.56
N GLY A 203 8.01 -1.89 2.19
CA GLY A 203 9.43 -1.84 1.83
C GLY A 203 10.26 -3.02 2.32
N HIS A 204 9.74 -3.88 3.23
CA HIS A 204 10.49 -5.00 3.80
C HIS A 204 11.03 -5.95 2.72
N TYR A 205 10.19 -6.41 1.79
CA TYR A 205 10.62 -7.34 0.75
C TYR A 205 11.81 -6.81 -0.08
N TYR A 206 11.67 -5.61 -0.66
CA TYR A 206 12.69 -5.07 -1.57
C TYR A 206 13.97 -4.67 -0.85
N THR A 207 13.86 -4.20 0.39
CA THR A 207 15.02 -3.90 1.23
C THR A 207 15.79 -5.16 1.57
N SER A 208 15.09 -6.19 2.05
CA SER A 208 15.68 -7.51 2.33
C SER A 208 16.35 -8.09 1.08
N TYR A 209 15.65 -8.03 -0.06
CA TYR A 209 16.17 -8.53 -1.34
C TYR A 209 17.51 -7.88 -1.68
N ALA A 210 17.56 -6.55 -1.71
CA ALA A 210 18.76 -5.81 -2.08
C ALA A 210 19.91 -6.07 -1.11
N MET A 211 19.64 -6.14 0.20
CA MET A 211 20.67 -6.37 1.21
C MET A 211 21.22 -7.79 1.14
N LEU A 212 20.38 -8.81 0.97
CA LEU A 212 20.81 -10.20 0.83
C LEU A 212 21.60 -10.42 -0.45
N ALA A 213 21.07 -9.96 -1.59
CA ALA A 213 21.74 -10.13 -2.88
C ALA A 213 23.07 -9.36 -2.94
N GLY A 214 23.09 -8.12 -2.42
CA GLY A 214 24.31 -7.34 -2.27
C GLY A 214 25.35 -8.02 -1.37
N ASN A 215 24.92 -8.89 -0.45
CA ASN A 215 25.79 -9.71 0.39
C ASN A 215 26.14 -11.10 -0.21
N GLY A 216 25.77 -11.34 -1.47
CA GLY A 216 26.18 -12.51 -2.23
C GLY A 216 25.38 -13.79 -1.93
N TYR A 217 24.15 -13.66 -1.44
CA TYR A 217 23.23 -14.78 -1.33
C TYR A 217 22.74 -15.22 -2.71
N SER A 218 22.35 -16.49 -2.84
CA SER A 218 21.78 -17.01 -4.09
C SER A 218 20.41 -16.36 -4.36
N VAL A 219 20.04 -16.15 -5.63
CA VAL A 219 18.74 -15.54 -5.98
C VAL A 219 17.57 -16.31 -5.36
N SER A 220 17.64 -17.64 -5.29
CA SER A 220 16.61 -18.46 -4.65
C SER A 220 16.49 -18.21 -3.15
N ASP A 221 17.63 -18.12 -2.43
CA ASP A 221 17.60 -17.82 -1.00
C ASP A 221 17.12 -16.38 -0.76
N VAL A 222 17.55 -15.43 -1.59
CA VAL A 222 17.13 -14.03 -1.51
C VAL A 222 15.61 -13.92 -1.66
N GLU A 223 15.02 -14.57 -2.67
CA GLU A 223 13.59 -14.54 -2.91
C GLU A 223 12.79 -15.15 -1.74
N GLU A 224 13.26 -16.26 -1.16
CA GLU A 224 12.61 -16.92 -0.03
C GLU A 224 12.73 -16.11 1.27
N ILE A 225 13.93 -15.66 1.61
CA ILE A 225 14.17 -14.89 2.83
C ILE A 225 13.43 -13.55 2.77
N ALA A 226 13.48 -12.85 1.63
CA ALA A 226 12.76 -11.59 1.45
C ALA A 226 11.25 -11.79 1.56
N TYR A 227 10.71 -12.89 1.02
CA TYR A 227 9.31 -13.27 1.20
C TYR A 227 8.95 -13.39 2.68
N TYR A 228 9.69 -14.18 3.45
CA TYR A 228 9.40 -14.34 4.88
C TYR A 228 9.67 -13.09 5.72
N SER A 229 10.42 -12.11 5.21
CA SER A 229 10.52 -10.79 5.85
C SER A 229 9.28 -9.92 5.69
N GLN A 230 8.39 -10.26 4.75
CA GLN A 230 7.11 -9.58 4.54
C GLN A 230 5.95 -10.29 5.25
N VAL A 231 6.08 -11.60 5.48
CA VAL A 231 5.04 -12.45 6.09
C VAL A 231 4.61 -11.98 7.48
N GLY A 232 5.47 -11.27 8.21
CA GLY A 232 5.13 -10.67 9.51
C GLY A 232 3.91 -9.74 9.43
N ASP A 233 3.79 -9.00 8.33
CA ASP A 233 2.73 -8.00 8.11
C ASP A 233 1.59 -8.52 7.22
N GLU A 234 1.78 -9.66 6.55
CA GLU A 234 0.77 -10.25 5.65
C GLU A 234 -0.04 -11.39 6.29
N ASP A 235 0.53 -12.11 7.27
CA ASP A 235 -0.15 -13.19 7.97
C ASP A 235 -0.84 -12.67 9.23
N GLU A 236 -2.17 -12.76 9.28
CA GLU A 236 -2.99 -12.30 10.42
C GLU A 236 -2.56 -12.89 11.78
N ARG A 237 -1.91 -14.06 11.78
CA ARG A 237 -1.39 -14.69 13.01
C ARG A 237 -0.10 -14.07 13.52
N LEU A 238 0.57 -13.28 12.69
CA LEU A 238 1.85 -12.63 12.96
C LEU A 238 1.72 -11.11 13.00
N ASP A 239 0.71 -10.54 12.34
CA ASP A 239 0.47 -9.10 12.24
C ASP A 239 0.28 -8.43 13.62
N ALA A 240 0.99 -7.31 13.83
CA ALA A 240 0.97 -6.51 15.04
C ALA A 240 -0.43 -5.94 15.39
N VAL A 241 -1.26 -5.61 14.40
CA VAL A 241 -2.56 -4.94 14.58
C VAL A 241 -3.62 -5.91 15.12
N PRO A 242 -3.90 -7.08 14.49
CA PRO A 242 -4.73 -8.12 15.07
C PRO A 242 -4.22 -8.55 16.45
N ALA A 243 -2.91 -8.66 16.65
CA ALA A 243 -2.34 -8.99 17.95
C ALA A 243 -2.69 -7.95 19.03
N GLY A 244 -2.56 -6.66 18.72
CA GLY A 244 -2.89 -5.56 19.62
C GLY A 244 -4.37 -5.51 19.99
N LEU A 245 -5.25 -5.63 18.99
CA LEU A 245 -6.70 -5.71 19.20
C LEU A 245 -7.08 -6.92 20.05
N GLY A 246 -6.44 -8.07 19.79
CA GLY A 246 -6.61 -9.28 20.59
C GLY A 246 -6.21 -9.07 22.06
N ILE A 247 -5.09 -8.39 22.35
CA ILE A 247 -4.71 -8.06 23.74
C ILE A 247 -5.78 -7.19 24.43
N VAL A 248 -6.30 -6.17 23.75
CA VAL A 248 -7.35 -5.29 24.31
C VAL A 248 -8.64 -6.08 24.60
N ALA A 249 -9.04 -6.96 23.68
CA ALA A 249 -10.18 -7.84 23.86
C ALA A 249 -9.96 -8.80 25.04
N MET A 250 -8.77 -9.42 25.14
CA MET A 250 -8.43 -10.34 26.23
C MET A 250 -8.42 -9.67 27.60
N LYS A 251 -7.92 -8.44 27.71
CA LYS A 251 -8.03 -7.65 28.95
C LYS A 251 -9.48 -7.38 29.35
N SER A 252 -10.34 -7.11 28.39
CA SER A 252 -11.77 -6.90 28.64
C SER A 252 -12.44 -8.16 29.17
N LEU A 253 -12.05 -9.34 28.64
CA LEU A 253 -12.53 -10.64 29.15
C LEU A 253 -12.04 -10.96 30.56
N GLN A 254 -10.81 -10.57 30.93
CA GLN A 254 -10.29 -10.77 32.29
C GLN A 254 -11.07 -10.01 33.37
N LEU A 255 -11.70 -8.89 33.00
CA LEU A 255 -12.54 -8.10 33.91
C LEU A 255 -13.94 -8.70 34.11
N ASN A 256 -14.32 -9.71 33.33
CA ASN A 256 -15.62 -10.38 33.45
C ASN A 256 -15.57 -11.49 34.51
N PRO A 257 -16.36 -11.42 35.61
CA PRO A 257 -16.38 -12.43 36.67
C PRO A 257 -16.69 -13.86 36.21
N VAL A 258 -17.46 -14.00 35.12
CA VAL A 258 -17.81 -15.31 34.53
C VAL A 258 -16.58 -15.99 33.91
N MET A 259 -15.61 -15.20 33.45
CA MET A 259 -14.43 -15.70 32.75
C MET A 259 -13.26 -16.04 33.68
N TRP A 260 -13.38 -15.81 34.99
CA TRP A 260 -12.30 -16.06 35.95
C TRP A 260 -11.86 -17.53 36.00
N GLY A 261 -12.78 -18.47 35.80
CA GLY A 261 -12.47 -19.91 35.69
C GLY A 261 -11.56 -20.26 34.49
N TYR A 262 -11.48 -19.39 33.49
CA TYR A 262 -10.64 -19.54 32.29
C TYR A 262 -9.36 -18.69 32.34
N GLY A 263 -9.04 -18.08 33.50
CA GLY A 263 -7.99 -17.08 33.62
C GLY A 263 -6.61 -17.52 33.11
N ALA A 264 -6.22 -18.79 33.28
CA ALA A 264 -4.94 -19.29 32.79
C ALA A 264 -4.86 -19.35 31.25
N LEU A 265 -5.94 -19.79 30.58
CA LEU A 265 -6.03 -19.82 29.12
C LEU A 265 -5.97 -18.40 28.55
N ILE A 266 -6.72 -17.48 29.16
CA ILE A 266 -6.79 -16.07 28.72
C ILE A 266 -5.43 -15.40 28.86
N LYS A 267 -4.73 -15.61 29.99
CA LYS A 267 -3.37 -15.10 30.19
C LYS A 267 -2.37 -15.70 29.20
N GLY A 268 -2.48 -17.01 28.90
CA GLY A 268 -1.61 -17.67 27.93
C GLY A 268 -1.75 -17.11 26.51
N GLN A 269 -2.98 -16.85 26.08
CA GLN A 269 -3.22 -16.23 24.77
C GLN A 269 -2.81 -14.74 24.75
N GLU A 270 -3.08 -13.97 25.80
CA GLU A 270 -2.59 -12.58 25.88
C GLU A 270 -1.05 -12.53 25.79
N SER A 271 -0.37 -13.44 26.50
CA SER A 271 1.10 -13.55 26.45
C SER A 271 1.60 -13.84 25.03
N HIS A 272 0.95 -14.74 24.30
CA HIS A 272 1.34 -15.06 22.94
C HIS A 272 1.20 -13.87 21.99
N LEU A 273 0.09 -13.10 22.11
CA LEU A 273 -0.14 -11.90 21.31
C LEU A 273 0.85 -10.77 21.66
N ARG A 274 1.22 -10.64 22.94
CA ARG A 274 2.30 -9.74 23.36
C ARG A 274 3.63 -10.16 22.79
N ASP A 275 3.94 -11.45 22.82
CA ASP A 275 5.18 -11.96 22.26
C ASP A 275 5.28 -11.61 20.77
N ILE A 276 4.19 -11.70 19.99
CA ILE A 276 4.18 -11.26 18.58
C ILE A 276 4.57 -9.78 18.48
N GLN A 277 3.89 -8.89 19.20
CA GLN A 277 4.18 -7.44 19.12
C GLN A 277 5.58 -7.08 19.63
N GLU A 278 6.01 -7.65 20.75
CA GLU A 278 7.27 -7.29 21.41
C GLU A 278 8.48 -7.97 20.76
N THR A 279 8.32 -9.19 20.23
CA THR A 279 9.43 -10.02 19.72
C THR A 279 9.52 -10.08 18.21
N LEU A 280 8.40 -10.06 17.47
CA LEU A 280 8.45 -9.97 16.01
C LEU A 280 8.50 -8.50 15.61
N HIS A 281 7.55 -7.70 16.08
CA HIS A 281 7.44 -6.30 15.68
C HIS A 281 8.22 -5.32 16.55
N SER A 282 9.06 -5.81 17.47
CA SER A 282 9.90 -4.96 18.33
C SER A 282 9.15 -3.80 19.04
N LEU A 283 7.84 -3.93 19.31
CA LEU A 283 7.01 -2.98 20.07
C LEU A 283 7.22 -3.18 21.58
N HIS A 284 8.47 -3.16 22.01
CA HIS A 284 8.89 -3.52 23.36
C HIS A 284 8.90 -2.33 24.33
N GLY A 285 8.71 -1.10 23.84
CA GLY A 285 8.82 0.12 24.64
C GLY A 285 10.23 0.36 25.21
N GLY A 286 10.35 1.29 26.14
CA GLY A 286 11.63 1.58 26.78
C GLY A 286 12.51 2.58 26.02
N ASP A 287 13.66 2.87 26.61
CA ASP A 287 14.53 3.98 26.22
C ASP A 287 15.61 3.59 25.21
N SER A 288 16.51 4.53 24.91
CA SER A 288 17.63 4.33 24.00
C SER A 288 18.53 3.13 24.37
N SER A 289 18.63 2.77 25.65
CA SER A 289 19.40 1.61 26.08
C SER A 289 18.71 0.31 25.69
N ALA A 290 17.40 0.22 25.94
CA ALA A 290 16.58 -0.93 25.53
C ALA A 290 16.58 -1.11 24.00
N ILE A 291 16.42 -0.02 23.25
CA ILE A 291 16.50 0.00 21.78
C ILE A 291 17.87 -0.51 21.30
N GLY A 292 18.96 -0.02 21.91
CA GLY A 292 20.32 -0.44 21.56
C GLY A 292 20.57 -1.91 21.83
N ALA A 293 20.10 -2.43 22.98
CA ALA A 293 20.21 -3.84 23.33
C ALA A 293 19.43 -4.73 22.37
N ARG A 294 18.19 -4.32 22.01
CA ARG A 294 17.34 -5.02 21.06
C ARG A 294 18.00 -5.14 19.68
N ARG A 295 18.42 -4.02 19.10
CA ARG A 295 19.10 -3.97 17.79
C ARG A 295 20.35 -4.83 17.78
N LYS A 296 21.20 -4.68 18.81
CA LYS A 296 22.43 -5.47 18.95
C LYS A 296 22.14 -6.96 18.99
N CYS A 297 21.16 -7.40 19.79
CA CYS A 297 20.82 -8.81 19.87
C CYS A 297 20.34 -9.37 18.53
N LEU A 298 19.42 -8.68 17.85
CA LEU A 298 18.91 -9.11 16.54
C LEU A 298 20.02 -9.14 15.48
N GLU A 299 20.91 -8.14 15.46
CA GLU A 299 22.09 -8.12 14.60
C GLU A 299 23.02 -9.30 14.88
N GLU A 300 23.25 -9.63 16.16
CA GLU A 300 24.08 -10.77 16.57
C GLU A 300 23.43 -12.11 16.24
N MET A 301 22.11 -12.27 16.42
CA MET A 301 21.37 -13.47 16.02
C MET A 301 21.49 -13.71 14.52
N LEU A 302 21.31 -12.66 13.71
CA LEU A 302 21.48 -12.74 12.26
C LEU A 302 22.92 -13.08 11.91
N ARG A 303 23.92 -12.37 12.46
CA ARG A 303 25.34 -12.56 12.14
C ARG A 303 25.87 -13.94 12.54
N ASN A 304 25.54 -14.39 13.74
CA ASN A 304 26.11 -15.62 14.32
C ASN A 304 25.44 -16.89 13.80
N SER A 305 24.30 -16.78 13.13
CA SER A 305 23.46 -17.93 12.76
C SER A 305 23.11 -17.98 11.27
N VAL A 306 23.80 -17.23 10.41
CA VAL A 306 23.57 -17.23 8.95
C VAL A 306 23.62 -18.64 8.34
N GLY A 307 24.45 -19.53 8.89
CA GLY A 307 24.57 -20.91 8.44
C GLY A 307 23.52 -21.88 9.03
N ASP A 308 22.95 -21.57 10.19
CA ASP A 308 22.15 -22.50 11.00
C ASP A 308 20.65 -22.20 10.98
N LEU A 309 20.27 -20.99 10.60
CA LEU A 309 18.86 -20.59 10.46
C LEU A 309 18.28 -20.99 9.11
N ALA A 310 17.06 -21.51 9.13
CA ALA A 310 16.28 -21.68 7.92
C ALA A 310 15.96 -20.31 7.28
N ASN A 311 15.71 -20.29 5.98
CA ASN A 311 15.44 -19.05 5.25
C ASN A 311 14.24 -18.27 5.81
N TRP A 312 13.20 -18.98 6.26
CA TRP A 312 12.04 -18.36 6.91
C TRP A 312 12.37 -17.68 8.25
N GLU A 313 13.29 -18.25 9.03
CA GLU A 313 13.73 -17.65 10.30
C GLU A 313 14.57 -16.39 10.05
N LYS A 314 15.42 -16.43 9.02
CA LYS A 314 16.18 -15.25 8.58
C LYS A 314 15.23 -14.13 8.15
N GLY A 315 14.17 -14.45 7.40
CA GLY A 315 13.18 -13.47 6.96
C GLY A 315 12.53 -12.76 8.13
N LEU A 316 11.97 -13.52 9.09
CA LEU A 316 11.34 -12.96 10.28
C LEU A 316 12.32 -12.18 11.19
N LEU A 317 13.59 -12.60 11.28
CA LEU A 317 14.61 -11.83 12.00
C LEU A 317 14.96 -10.51 11.31
N ILE A 318 15.03 -10.50 9.98
CA ILE A 318 15.29 -9.29 9.21
C ILE A 318 14.14 -8.30 9.38
N HIS A 319 12.89 -8.79 9.32
CA HIS A 319 11.70 -8.03 9.65
C HIS A 319 11.81 -7.40 11.06
N ALA A 320 12.04 -8.23 12.09
CA ALA A 320 12.14 -7.76 13.47
C ALA A 320 13.26 -6.74 13.69
N LEU A 321 14.37 -6.87 12.94
CA LEU A 321 15.45 -5.89 12.95
C LEU A 321 15.02 -4.59 12.31
N GLY A 322 14.33 -4.62 11.17
CA GLY A 322 13.74 -3.45 10.52
C GLY A 322 12.84 -2.67 11.49
N ASP A 323 11.93 -3.37 12.14
CA ASP A 323 10.97 -2.80 13.10
C ASP A 323 11.66 -2.16 14.31
N ALA A 324 12.78 -2.72 14.77
CA ALA A 324 13.58 -2.12 15.82
C ALA A 324 14.19 -0.76 15.42
N TYR A 325 14.28 -0.44 14.13
CA TYR A 325 14.69 0.86 13.60
C TYR A 325 13.51 1.78 13.25
N SER A 326 12.40 1.22 12.76
CA SER A 326 11.20 1.97 12.38
C SER A 326 10.39 2.39 13.60
N HIS A 327 10.11 1.48 14.52
CA HIS A 327 9.22 1.71 15.66
C HIS A 327 9.91 2.36 16.87
N VAL A 328 10.53 3.51 16.60
CA VAL A 328 11.07 4.42 17.61
C VAL A 328 10.59 5.84 17.37
N ARG A 329 10.46 6.61 18.46
CA ARG A 329 10.08 8.02 18.44
C ARG A 329 11.04 8.86 19.26
N SER A 330 11.15 10.14 18.88
CA SER A 330 11.81 11.13 19.72
C SER A 330 10.80 11.83 20.61
N ASP A 331 10.99 11.73 21.93
CA ASP A 331 10.25 12.50 22.92
C ASP A 331 11.24 13.39 23.69
N SER A 332 11.08 14.70 23.56
CA SER A 332 11.89 15.70 24.26
C SER A 332 13.41 15.51 24.05
N GLY A 333 13.80 15.07 22.85
CA GLY A 333 15.20 14.79 22.48
C GLY A 333 15.72 13.41 22.90
N ARG A 334 14.90 12.57 23.54
CA ARG A 334 15.24 11.19 23.93
C ARG A 334 14.57 10.21 22.97
N LEU A 335 15.31 9.18 22.56
CA LEU A 335 14.79 8.12 21.70
C LEU A 335 14.11 7.05 22.56
N ASN A 336 12.86 6.72 22.23
CA ASN A 336 12.06 5.70 22.92
C ASN A 336 11.42 4.76 21.88
N ALA A 337 11.30 3.47 22.20
CA ALA A 337 10.54 2.55 21.36
C ALA A 337 9.04 2.70 21.60
N TYR A 338 8.24 2.40 20.57
CA TYR A 338 6.81 2.16 20.76
C TYR A 338 6.58 0.85 21.53
N GLY A 339 5.46 0.77 22.24
CA GLY A 339 5.15 -0.35 23.13
C GLY A 339 3.80 -0.99 22.85
N ALA A 340 3.69 -2.28 23.11
CA ALA A 340 2.43 -3.01 23.10
C ALA A 340 1.39 -2.44 24.11
N PRO A 341 0.08 -2.55 23.85
CA PRO A 341 -0.53 -3.13 22.66
C PRO A 341 -0.80 -2.13 21.53
N VAL A 342 -0.54 -0.84 21.77
CA VAL A 342 -0.98 0.27 20.91
C VAL A 342 0.07 0.63 19.86
N GLY A 343 1.35 0.34 20.11
CA GLY A 343 2.43 0.62 19.18
C GLY A 343 2.47 2.10 18.79
N HIS A 344 2.54 2.35 17.48
CA HIS A 344 2.49 3.69 16.88
C HIS A 344 1.13 4.04 16.27
N LEU A 345 0.05 3.36 16.67
CA LEU A 345 -1.30 3.57 16.11
C LEU A 345 -1.70 5.05 15.99
N PHE A 346 -1.39 5.86 17.01
CA PHE A 346 -1.71 7.29 16.98
C PHE A 346 -0.88 8.08 15.97
N ASP A 347 0.37 7.67 15.74
CA ASP A 347 1.29 8.34 14.82
C ASP A 347 1.04 7.93 13.37
N SER A 348 0.44 6.75 13.12
CA SER A 348 -0.08 6.32 11.81
C SER A 348 -1.20 7.21 11.25
N PHE A 349 -1.84 8.03 12.10
CA PHE A 349 -2.78 9.05 11.65
C PHE A 349 -2.12 10.42 11.39
N SER A 350 -0.79 10.48 11.42
CA SER A 350 -0.02 11.72 11.33
C SER A 350 1.06 11.64 10.26
N LYS A 351 1.64 12.79 9.89
CA LYS A 351 2.78 12.86 8.94
C LYS A 351 4.08 12.27 9.49
N ASN A 352 4.08 11.75 10.72
CA ASN A 352 5.25 11.16 11.36
C ASN A 352 5.12 9.62 11.44
N GLU A 353 4.32 9.02 10.54
CA GLU A 353 4.20 7.56 10.44
C GLU A 353 5.60 6.92 10.32
N PRO A 354 5.99 6.06 11.28
CA PRO A 354 7.35 5.54 11.38
C PRO A 354 7.75 4.61 10.23
N ASP A 355 6.77 3.98 9.59
CA ASP A 355 7.00 2.96 8.56
C ASP A 355 7.31 3.59 7.19
N VAL A 356 6.95 4.86 7.02
CA VAL A 356 7.26 5.63 5.82
C VAL A 356 8.73 6.09 5.88
N ILE A 357 9.58 5.49 5.05
CA ILE A 357 11.03 5.77 4.97
C ILE A 357 11.32 7.27 4.78
N ALA A 358 10.48 7.98 4.02
CA ALA A 358 10.62 9.41 3.79
C ALA A 358 10.50 10.26 5.06
N ASN A 359 9.74 9.79 6.07
CA ASN A 359 9.57 10.47 7.35
C ASN A 359 10.79 10.27 8.26
N ASN A 360 11.47 9.11 8.14
CA ASN A 360 12.65 8.80 8.95
C ASN A 360 13.80 8.15 8.16
N PRO A 361 14.41 8.89 7.21
CA PRO A 361 15.46 8.33 6.36
C PRO A 361 16.73 7.97 7.14
N ARG A 362 16.95 8.60 8.30
CA ARG A 362 18.10 8.28 9.18
C ARG A 362 17.97 6.89 9.78
N SER A 363 16.79 6.51 10.26
CA SER A 363 16.54 5.14 10.74
C SER A 363 16.75 4.12 9.63
N PHE A 364 16.26 4.38 8.42
CA PHE A 364 16.43 3.49 7.28
C PHE A 364 17.91 3.30 6.87
N ILE A 365 18.69 4.39 6.83
CA ILE A 365 20.14 4.32 6.57
C ILE A 365 20.84 3.48 7.65
N ALA A 366 20.50 3.73 8.92
CA ALA A 366 21.10 3.01 10.04
C ALA A 366 20.75 1.51 10.01
N TYR A 367 19.49 1.18 9.72
CA TYR A 367 18.99 -0.18 9.54
C TYR A 367 19.73 -0.91 8.42
N THR A 368 19.74 -0.36 7.19
CA THR A 368 20.38 -1.01 6.04
C THR A 368 21.90 -1.17 6.24
N ALA A 369 22.55 -0.22 6.92
CA ALA A 369 23.95 -0.37 7.32
C ALA A 369 24.16 -1.48 8.35
N ALA A 370 23.27 -1.59 9.34
CA ALA A 370 23.28 -2.67 10.33
C ALA A 370 23.04 -4.04 9.70
N LEU A 371 22.02 -4.14 8.86
CA LEU A 371 21.69 -5.36 8.14
C LEU A 371 22.84 -5.79 7.21
N ASN A 372 23.44 -4.86 6.45
CA ASN A 372 24.62 -5.17 5.64
C ASN A 372 25.75 -5.77 6.50
N ARG A 373 26.05 -5.17 7.67
CA ARG A 373 27.06 -5.72 8.60
C ARG A 373 26.66 -7.08 9.18
N ALA A 374 25.38 -7.31 9.44
CA ALA A 374 24.89 -8.58 9.98
C ALA A 374 24.99 -9.71 8.92
N LEU A 375 24.76 -9.38 7.65
CA LEU A 375 24.83 -10.32 6.51
C LEU A 375 26.26 -10.58 5.98
N GLY A 376 27.29 -10.03 6.63
CA GLY A 376 28.69 -10.24 6.28
C GLY A 376 29.38 -9.06 5.60
N GLY A 377 28.66 -7.96 5.33
CA GLY A 377 29.23 -6.68 4.91
C GLY A 377 29.86 -6.67 3.52
N LYS A 378 29.42 -7.55 2.62
CA LYS A 378 29.96 -7.66 1.26
C LYS A 378 29.34 -6.66 0.29
N MET A 379 28.17 -6.09 0.59
CA MET A 379 27.62 -5.01 -0.22
C MET A 379 28.49 -3.77 -0.01
N ASP A 380 29.17 -3.33 -1.07
CA ASP A 380 30.06 -2.19 -0.99
C ASP A 380 29.30 -0.89 -0.66
N GLY A 381 30.04 0.10 -0.12
CA GLY A 381 29.44 1.36 0.34
C GLY A 381 28.76 2.15 -0.77
N GLN A 382 29.24 2.08 -2.01
CA GLN A 382 28.65 2.80 -3.14
C GLN A 382 27.33 2.16 -3.55
N ALA A 383 27.28 0.83 -3.66
CA ALA A 383 26.07 0.07 -3.94
C ALA A 383 25.02 0.27 -2.83
N LEU A 384 25.44 0.25 -1.57
CA LEU A 384 24.56 0.51 -0.43
C LEU A 384 23.97 1.92 -0.48
N THR A 385 24.80 2.96 -0.67
CA THR A 385 24.32 4.35 -0.79
C THR A 385 23.42 4.55 -2.00
N LYS A 386 23.70 3.89 -3.12
CA LYS A 386 22.88 3.98 -4.33
C LYS A 386 21.50 3.36 -4.09
N PHE A 387 21.44 2.18 -3.47
CA PHE A 387 20.16 1.56 -3.09
C PHE A 387 19.39 2.42 -2.09
N GLN A 388 20.05 2.93 -1.05
CA GLN A 388 19.45 3.85 -0.09
C GLN A 388 18.87 5.08 -0.79
N GLY A 389 19.57 5.63 -1.79
CA GLY A 389 19.07 6.75 -2.60
C GLY A 389 17.78 6.45 -3.34
N HIS A 390 17.58 5.22 -3.83
CA HIS A 390 16.34 4.79 -4.48
C HIS A 390 15.16 4.69 -3.50
N MET A 391 15.42 4.31 -2.24
CA MET A 391 14.39 4.13 -1.21
C MET A 391 14.06 5.43 -0.46
N ILE A 392 15.03 6.33 -0.30
CA ILE A 392 14.91 7.57 0.50
C ILE A 392 14.33 8.75 -0.31
N GLN A 393 14.04 8.55 -1.61
CA GLN A 393 13.79 9.63 -2.57
C GLN A 393 12.93 10.76 -1.99
N ARG A 394 13.60 11.90 -1.81
CA ARG A 394 13.02 13.11 -1.24
C ARG A 394 11.90 13.57 -2.17
N TYR A 395 10.68 13.67 -1.64
CA TYR A 395 9.48 14.20 -2.32
C TYR A 395 8.67 13.24 -3.23
N GLN A 396 8.84 11.91 -3.14
CA GLN A 396 7.93 10.95 -3.80
C GLN A 396 7.25 10.00 -2.81
N ASN A 397 6.08 9.48 -3.19
CA ASN A 397 5.31 8.50 -2.41
C ASN A 397 6.02 7.14 -2.33
N GLN A 398 5.57 6.27 -1.43
CA GLN A 398 6.18 4.95 -1.14
C GLN A 398 6.25 4.05 -2.39
N ASP A 399 5.26 4.15 -3.28
CA ASP A 399 5.20 3.38 -4.53
C ASP A 399 6.34 3.71 -5.50
N ALA A 400 6.74 4.98 -5.60
CA ALA A 400 7.86 5.40 -6.43
C ALA A 400 9.21 4.91 -5.87
N ALA A 401 9.36 4.92 -4.54
CA ALA A 401 10.53 4.36 -3.86
C ALA A 401 10.64 2.85 -4.13
N ILE A 402 9.52 2.14 -4.01
CA ILE A 402 9.42 0.70 -4.27
C ILE A 402 9.68 0.38 -5.75
N THR A 403 9.16 1.18 -6.68
CA THR A 403 9.45 1.03 -8.11
C THR A 403 10.93 1.25 -8.41
N GLY A 404 11.54 2.26 -7.80
CA GLY A 404 13.00 2.49 -7.85
C GLY A 404 13.79 1.30 -7.34
N ALA A 405 13.35 0.71 -6.23
CA ALA A 405 13.93 -0.50 -5.65
C ALA A 405 13.83 -1.70 -6.60
N LYS A 406 12.64 -2.00 -7.12
CA LYS A 406 12.37 -3.06 -8.11
C LYS A 406 13.31 -2.96 -9.30
N ASN A 407 13.43 -1.77 -9.87
CA ASN A 407 14.30 -1.51 -11.02
C ASN A 407 15.78 -1.70 -10.66
N TYR A 408 16.20 -1.22 -9.49
CA TYR A 408 17.57 -1.39 -9.01
C TYR A 408 17.93 -2.87 -8.82
N ILE A 409 17.10 -3.64 -8.11
CA ILE A 409 17.37 -5.06 -7.85
C ILE A 409 17.29 -5.91 -9.12
N ARG A 410 16.42 -5.56 -10.08
CA ARG A 410 16.37 -6.21 -11.39
C ARG A 410 17.66 -5.97 -12.18
N ALA A 411 18.13 -4.72 -12.21
CA ALA A 411 19.32 -4.34 -12.98
C ALA A 411 20.62 -4.88 -12.38
N ASN A 412 20.71 -5.02 -11.05
CA ASN A 412 21.98 -5.32 -10.38
C ASN A 412 22.03 -6.71 -9.73
N PHE A 413 20.89 -7.31 -9.40
CA PHE A 413 20.81 -8.51 -8.56
C PHE A 413 19.96 -9.65 -9.15
N GLY A 414 19.44 -9.49 -10.37
CA GLY A 414 18.78 -10.59 -11.10
C GLY A 414 17.35 -10.90 -10.65
N TYR A 415 16.66 -9.93 -10.04
CA TYR A 415 15.24 -10.07 -9.68
C TYR A 415 14.36 -10.35 -10.91
N ARG A 416 13.62 -11.46 -10.86
CA ARG A 416 12.83 -11.99 -12.00
C ARG A 416 11.35 -11.59 -11.96
N GLY A 417 10.89 -10.98 -10.87
CA GLY A 417 9.47 -10.62 -10.72
C GLY A 417 8.54 -11.80 -10.41
N ASN A 418 9.08 -12.92 -9.93
CA ASN A 418 8.28 -14.12 -9.60
C ASN A 418 7.38 -13.91 -8.36
N TYR A 419 7.71 -12.92 -7.53
CA TYR A 419 6.91 -12.50 -6.39
C TYR A 419 7.01 -10.98 -6.28
N SER A 420 5.85 -10.32 -6.31
CA SER A 420 5.67 -8.91 -5.99
C SER A 420 4.62 -8.89 -4.88
N PRO A 421 4.93 -8.43 -3.66
CA PRO A 421 3.93 -8.22 -2.62
C PRO A 421 3.01 -7.08 -3.06
N GLU A 422 2.04 -7.33 -3.93
CA GLU A 422 1.02 -6.35 -4.31
C GLU A 422 -0.01 -6.22 -3.18
N GLY A 423 0.40 -5.72 -2.00
CA GLY A 423 -0.48 -5.32 -0.88
C GLY A 423 -1.64 -6.28 -0.59
N GLY A 424 -1.43 -7.59 -0.75
CA GLY A 424 -2.50 -8.54 -0.98
C GLY A 424 -2.07 -9.96 -0.68
N LYS A 425 -2.98 -10.72 -0.07
CA LYS A 425 -2.84 -12.05 0.58
C LYS A 425 -2.34 -13.20 -0.30
N ASN A 426 -1.74 -12.92 -1.45
CA ASN A 426 -1.00 -13.91 -2.23
C ASN A 426 0.35 -14.13 -1.54
N LEU A 427 0.31 -14.87 -0.42
CA LEU A 427 1.46 -15.59 0.10
C LEU A 427 2.12 -16.26 -1.10
N GLY A 428 3.35 -15.84 -1.43
CA GLY A 428 4.07 -16.22 -2.63
C GLY A 428 4.27 -17.74 -2.77
N PRO A 429 5.20 -18.21 -3.61
CA PRO A 429 5.33 -19.64 -3.88
C PRO A 429 5.78 -20.50 -2.69
N TYR A 430 6.01 -19.91 -1.51
CA TYR A 430 6.58 -20.57 -0.34
C TYR A 430 5.52 -21.01 0.67
N PRO A 431 5.76 -22.11 1.43
CA PRO A 431 4.77 -22.64 2.36
C PRO A 431 4.42 -21.68 3.50
N ALA A 432 3.14 -21.68 3.90
CA ALA A 432 2.69 -20.98 5.10
C ALA A 432 3.36 -21.55 6.37
N LEU A 433 3.69 -20.67 7.32
CA LEU A 433 4.27 -21.08 8.59
C LEU A 433 3.24 -21.81 9.45
N THR A 434 3.66 -22.92 10.05
CA THR A 434 2.87 -23.63 11.06
C THR A 434 2.89 -22.86 12.39
N ASN A 435 1.87 -23.06 13.22
CA ASN A 435 1.83 -22.46 14.57
C ASN A 435 3.01 -22.93 15.44
N GLU A 436 3.57 -24.12 15.19
CA GLU A 436 4.75 -24.62 15.90
C GLU A 436 6.02 -23.87 15.48
N GLN A 437 6.20 -23.61 14.19
CA GLN A 437 7.30 -22.77 13.69
C GLN A 437 7.25 -21.37 14.26
N ILE A 438 6.07 -20.74 14.27
CA ILE A 438 5.85 -19.40 14.84
C ILE A 438 6.26 -19.37 16.32
N ARG A 439 5.76 -20.31 17.12
CA ARG A 439 6.11 -20.40 18.55
C ARG A 439 7.60 -20.67 18.75
N SER A 440 8.19 -21.55 17.95
CA SER A 440 9.61 -21.87 18.02
C SER A 440 10.48 -20.64 17.75
N PHE A 441 10.13 -19.85 16.74
CA PHE A 441 10.81 -18.60 16.42
C PHE A 441 10.73 -17.58 17.57
N ILE A 442 9.52 -17.32 18.07
CA ILE A 442 9.29 -16.41 19.20
C ILE A 442 10.16 -16.82 20.40
N GLU A 443 10.17 -18.10 20.75
CA GLU A 443 10.97 -18.60 21.87
C GLU A 443 12.48 -18.48 21.62
N LYS A 444 12.96 -18.68 20.38
CA LYS A 444 14.37 -18.44 20.05
C LYS A 444 14.75 -16.97 20.26
N VAL A 445 13.93 -16.04 19.77
CA VAL A 445 14.15 -14.60 19.93
C VAL A 445 14.10 -14.19 21.39
N LYS A 446 13.12 -14.68 22.18
CA LYS A 446 13.03 -14.40 23.62
C LYS A 446 14.24 -14.92 24.38
N ASN A 447 14.66 -16.14 24.08
CA ASN A 447 15.83 -16.74 24.73
C ASN A 447 17.13 -15.99 24.43
N ALA A 448 17.25 -15.40 23.25
CA ALA A 448 18.43 -14.63 22.85
C ALA A 448 18.36 -13.17 23.33
N CYS A 449 17.22 -12.51 23.18
CA CYS A 449 17.10 -11.05 23.29
C CYS A 449 16.32 -10.55 24.50
N CYS A 450 15.59 -11.42 25.20
CA CYS A 450 14.77 -11.03 26.36
C CYS A 450 15.30 -11.60 27.69
N LYS A 451 16.40 -12.35 27.70
CA LYS A 451 17.03 -12.83 28.94
C LYS A 451 17.73 -11.69 29.68
N GLY A 452 17.13 -11.23 30.78
CA GLY A 452 17.75 -10.31 31.74
C GLY A 452 17.25 -8.86 31.71
N GLN A 453 16.12 -8.59 31.05
CA GLN A 453 15.40 -7.31 31.17
C GLN A 453 14.27 -7.39 32.19
#